data_AF-A0A2M7Q5U1-F1
#
_entry.id   AF-A0A2M7Q5U1-F1
#
_cell.length_a   1.000
_cell.length_b   1.000
_cell.length_c   1.000
_cell.angle_alpha   90.00
_cell.angle_beta   90.00
_cell.angle_gamma   90.00
#
_symmetry.space_group_name_H-M   'P 1'
#
loop_
_entity.id
_entity.type
_entity.pdbx_description
1 polymer ?
#
loop_
_entity_poly.entity_id
_entity_poly.type
_entity_poly.pdbx_seq_one_letter_code
_entity_poly.pdbx_strand_id
1 'polypeptide(L)'
;MSGLSMLTAMEINNHPNDLYIQIGQEVQDGKYAFALSRGPGHNFKLLISTIPFAETLDEAVEGVKNLLNGIHEVTTKELHNKESILANIINPGGHEIDVSYTLNPNLINMILDELLKNHVANTCDMIVNVE
;
A
#
# COMPACT_ATOMS: atom_id res chain seq x y z
N MET A 1 3.66 15.26 0.27
CA MET A 1 2.95 14.53 1.32
C MET A 1 1.51 14.37 0.88
N SER A 2 1.19 13.17 0.39
CA SER A 2 -0.08 12.76 -0.22
C SER A 2 -1.14 12.43 0.85
N GLY A 3 -2.42 12.44 0.44
CA GLY A 3 -3.62 12.50 1.29
C GLY A 3 -3.97 11.27 2.15
N LEU A 4 -3.00 10.52 2.69
CA LEU A 4 -3.24 9.52 3.72
C LEU A 4 -2.90 10.06 5.11
N SER A 5 -3.78 9.79 6.08
CA SER A 5 -3.45 10.03 7.48
C SER A 5 -2.34 9.07 7.95
N MET A 6 -1.53 9.50 8.92
CA MET A 6 -0.52 8.63 9.54
C MET A 6 -1.14 7.34 10.08
N LEU A 7 -2.31 7.43 10.72
CA LEU A 7 -3.03 6.26 11.22
C LEU A 7 -3.33 5.27 10.08
N THR A 8 -3.86 5.74 8.95
CA THR A 8 -4.13 4.89 7.79
C THR A 8 -2.86 4.27 7.22
N ALA A 9 -1.76 5.03 7.15
CA ALA A 9 -0.48 4.49 6.73
C ALA A 9 -0.01 3.35 7.67
N MET A 10 -0.11 3.55 8.98
CA MET A 10 0.25 2.53 9.97
C MET A 10 -0.65 1.30 9.88
N GLU A 11 -1.95 1.48 9.63
CA GLU A 11 -2.86 0.37 9.41
C GLU A 11 -2.53 -0.42 8.13
N ILE A 12 -2.15 0.26 7.04
CA ILE A 12 -1.67 -0.40 5.80
C ILE A 12 -0.40 -1.21 6.09
N ASN A 13 0.55 -0.63 6.83
CA ASN A 13 1.80 -1.29 7.14
C ASN A 13 1.63 -2.53 8.04
N ASN A 14 0.70 -2.51 9.00
CA ASN A 14 0.46 -3.63 9.92
C ASN A 14 -0.59 -4.65 9.45
N HIS A 15 -1.40 -4.28 8.46
CA HIS A 15 -2.35 -5.18 7.79
C HIS A 15 -2.17 -5.11 6.27
N PRO A 16 -1.00 -5.49 5.76
CA PRO A 16 -0.68 -5.33 4.34
C PRO A 16 -1.38 -6.36 3.45
N ASN A 17 -2.00 -7.38 4.06
CA ASN A 17 -2.74 -8.47 3.40
C ASN A 17 -4.18 -8.07 3.04
N ASP A 18 -4.54 -6.80 3.21
CA ASP A 18 -5.88 -6.26 2.99
C ASP A 18 -5.79 -4.98 2.13
N LEU A 19 -5.03 -5.07 1.05
CA LEU A 19 -4.85 -4.02 0.05
C LEU A 19 -5.30 -4.52 -1.31
N TYR A 20 -6.09 -3.69 -1.98
CA TYR A 20 -6.45 -3.81 -3.38
C TYR A 20 -5.98 -2.57 -4.14
N ILE A 21 -5.10 -2.78 -5.12
CA ILE A 21 -4.50 -1.73 -5.94
C ILE A 21 -4.90 -1.95 -7.38
N GLN A 22 -5.30 -0.88 -8.07
CA GLN A 22 -5.64 -0.93 -9.48
C GLN A 22 -5.01 0.23 -10.22
N ILE A 23 -4.45 -0.06 -11.40
CA ILE A 23 -4.02 0.92 -12.38
C ILE A 23 -5.08 0.97 -13.48
N GLY A 24 -5.58 2.18 -13.76
CA GLY A 24 -6.52 2.45 -14.83
C GLY A 24 -5.91 3.36 -15.88
N GLN A 25 -6.34 3.20 -17.13
CA GLN A 25 -5.96 4.08 -18.23
C GLN A 25 -7.17 4.95 -18.62
N GLU A 26 -6.98 6.26 -18.69
CA GLU A 26 -7.99 7.21 -19.15
C GLU A 26 -8.24 7.06 -20.66
N VAL A 27 -9.51 7.11 -21.06
CA VAL A 27 -9.93 6.92 -22.45
C VAL A 27 -9.55 8.10 -23.36
N GLN A 28 -9.48 9.32 -22.81
CA GLN A 28 -9.33 10.54 -23.60
C GLN A 28 -7.88 10.81 -24.02
N ASP A 29 -6.94 10.71 -23.09
CA ASP A 29 -5.52 11.05 -23.32
C ASP A 29 -4.58 9.83 -23.17
N GLY A 30 -5.13 8.66 -22.81
CA GLY A 30 -4.37 7.43 -22.68
C GLY A 30 -3.47 7.40 -21.44
N LYS A 31 -3.58 8.37 -20.53
CA LYS A 31 -2.74 8.44 -19.33
C LYS A 31 -3.21 7.46 -18.27
N TYR A 32 -2.27 7.07 -17.42
CA TYR A 32 -2.50 6.13 -16.34
C TYR A 32 -2.69 6.86 -15.00
N ALA A 33 -3.59 6.30 -14.20
CA ALA A 33 -3.86 6.66 -12.82
C ALA A 33 -3.87 5.39 -11.98
N PHE A 34 -3.79 5.52 -10.65
CA PHE A 34 -4.01 4.39 -9.76
C PHE A 34 -4.98 4.71 -8.63
N ALA A 35 -5.57 3.65 -8.10
CA ALA A 35 -6.34 3.66 -6.87
C ALA A 35 -5.80 2.61 -5.89
N LEU A 36 -5.78 2.96 -4.61
CA LEU A 36 -5.48 2.09 -3.49
C LEU A 36 -6.71 2.03 -2.59
N SER A 37 -7.17 0.83 -2.32
CA SER A 37 -8.31 0.55 -1.44
C SER A 37 -7.97 -0.59 -0.49
N ARG A 38 -8.79 -0.76 0.55
CA ARG A 38 -8.76 -1.99 1.36
C ARG A 38 -9.19 -3.20 0.53
N GLY A 39 -8.91 -4.40 1.01
CA GLY A 39 -9.33 -5.65 0.38
C GLY A 39 -10.84 -5.92 0.52
N PRO A 40 -11.28 -7.10 0.06
CA PRO A 40 -12.69 -7.52 0.09
C PRO A 40 -13.31 -7.48 1.50
N GLY A 41 -12.53 -7.76 2.55
CA GLY A 41 -12.99 -7.73 3.94
C GLY A 41 -13.52 -6.37 4.41
N HIS A 42 -13.17 -5.29 3.71
CA HIS A 42 -13.61 -3.94 4.01
C HIS A 42 -14.38 -3.30 2.84
N ASN A 43 -15.03 -4.12 2.02
CA ASN A 43 -15.85 -3.68 0.87
C ASN A 43 -15.09 -2.71 -0.05
N PHE A 44 -13.80 -2.93 -0.26
CA PHE A 44 -12.97 -2.08 -1.13
C PHE A 44 -12.99 -0.60 -0.75
N LYS A 45 -13.02 -0.28 0.56
CA LYS A 45 -12.96 1.10 1.05
C LYS A 45 -11.77 1.83 0.42
N LEU A 46 -12.06 2.84 -0.39
CA LEU A 46 -11.05 3.67 -1.06
C LEU A 46 -10.19 4.41 -0.04
N LEU A 47 -8.87 4.35 -0.23
CA LEU A 47 -7.88 5.03 0.61
C LEU A 47 -7.23 6.19 -0.16
N ILE A 48 -6.80 5.94 -1.40
CA ILE A 48 -6.27 6.94 -2.33
C ILE A 48 -6.83 6.67 -3.72
N SER A 49 -7.10 7.74 -4.47
CA SER A 49 -7.16 7.73 -5.93
C SER A 49 -6.33 8.89 -6.47
N THR A 50 -5.63 8.69 -7.57
CA THR A 50 -4.97 9.78 -8.30
C THR A 50 -5.81 10.24 -9.48
N ILE A 51 -5.61 11.47 -9.92
CA ILE A 51 -5.92 11.84 -11.30
C ILE A 51 -4.90 11.17 -12.25
N PRO A 52 -5.21 11.00 -13.54
CA PRO A 52 -4.24 10.53 -14.53
C PRO A 52 -2.99 11.42 -14.55
N PHE A 53 -1.82 10.80 -14.46
CA PHE A 53 -0.53 11.51 -14.33
C PHE A 53 0.62 10.86 -15.09
N ALA A 54 0.53 9.56 -15.38
CA ALA A 54 1.61 8.79 -15.98
C ALA A 54 1.33 8.56 -17.47
N GLU A 55 2.36 8.66 -18.31
CA GLU A 55 2.28 8.40 -19.75
C GLU A 55 2.40 6.90 -20.06
N THR A 56 3.01 6.14 -19.15
CA THR A 56 3.22 4.69 -19.30
C THR A 56 2.75 3.91 -18.07
N LEU A 57 2.50 2.61 -18.25
CA LEU A 57 2.20 1.70 -17.14
C LEU A 57 3.35 1.68 -16.12
N ASP A 58 4.60 1.63 -16.59
CA ASP A 58 5.79 1.61 -15.72
C ASP A 58 5.88 2.86 -14.83
N GLU A 59 5.56 4.04 -15.37
CA GLU A 59 5.50 5.28 -14.59
C GLU A 59 4.39 5.25 -13.53
N ALA A 60 3.24 4.68 -13.85
CA ALA A 60 2.15 4.51 -12.88
C ALA A 60 2.54 3.52 -11.76
N VAL A 61 3.18 2.41 -12.12
CA VAL A 61 3.71 1.41 -11.17
C VAL A 61 4.80 2.02 -10.29
N GLU A 62 5.69 2.85 -10.84
CA GLU A 62 6.70 3.58 -10.04
C GLU A 62 6.02 4.57 -9.07
N GLY A 63 4.90 5.18 -9.47
CA GLY A 63 4.05 5.98 -8.58
C GLY A 63 3.52 5.17 -7.38
N VAL A 64 3.04 3.96 -7.63
CA VAL A 64 2.59 3.03 -6.56
C VAL A 64 3.77 2.63 -5.68
N LYS A 65 4.92 2.28 -6.25
CA LYS A 65 6.14 1.93 -5.51
C LYS A 65 6.57 3.05 -4.57
N ASN A 66 6.59 4.29 -5.05
CA ASN A 66 6.94 5.45 -4.24
C ASN A 66 5.96 5.65 -3.08
N LEU A 67 4.66 5.44 -3.31
CA LEU A 67 3.65 5.49 -2.25
C LEU A 67 3.89 4.40 -1.19
N LEU A 68 4.06 3.14 -1.61
CA LEU A 68 4.23 2.01 -0.69
C LEU A 68 5.52 2.09 0.11
N ASN A 69 6.64 2.46 -0.54
CA ASN A 69 7.91 2.70 0.16
C ASN A 69 7.80 3.87 1.14
N GLY A 70 7.11 4.94 0.76
CA GLY A 70 6.85 6.07 1.66
C GLY A 70 6.04 5.66 2.89
N ILE A 71 5.02 4.82 2.72
CA ILE A 71 4.26 4.25 3.84
C ILE A 71 5.17 3.40 4.73
N HIS A 72 5.91 2.46 4.15
CA HIS A 72 6.82 1.59 4.90
C HIS A 72 7.83 2.39 5.71
N GLU A 73 8.51 3.36 5.10
CA GLU A 73 9.54 4.17 5.76
C GLU A 73 8.97 5.01 6.90
N VAL A 74 7.88 5.74 6.64
CA VAL A 74 7.28 6.65 7.62
C VAL A 74 6.69 5.88 8.80
N THR A 75 6.01 4.77 8.54
CA THR A 75 5.40 3.95 9.60
C THR A 75 6.43 3.19 10.41
N THR A 76 7.50 2.70 9.78
CA THR A 76 8.62 2.10 10.50
C THR A 76 9.24 3.13 11.45
N LYS A 77 9.50 4.36 11.00
CA LYS A 77 10.00 5.44 11.87
C LYS A 77 9.04 5.74 13.02
N GLU A 78 7.74 5.85 12.73
CA GLU A 78 6.70 6.14 13.73
C GLU A 78 6.58 5.04 14.78
N LEU A 79 6.66 3.77 14.38
CA LEU A 79 6.59 2.63 15.29
C LEU A 79 7.79 2.54 16.25
N HIS A 80 8.96 3.06 15.85
CA HIS A 80 10.13 3.18 16.73
C HIS A 80 10.06 4.40 17.66
N ASN A 81 9.10 5.31 17.45
CA ASN A 81 8.92 6.49 18.29
C ASN A 81 8.14 6.13 19.57
N LYS A 82 8.86 6.01 20.69
CA LYS A 82 8.27 5.68 22.00
C LYS A 82 7.28 6.71 22.54
N GLU A 83 7.33 7.94 22.04
CA GLU A 83 6.41 9.03 22.41
C GLU A 83 5.18 9.10 21.50
N SER A 84 5.13 8.31 20.43
CA SER A 84 4.02 8.34 19.49
C SER A 84 2.75 7.75 20.11
N ILE A 85 1.70 8.58 20.22
CA ILE A 85 0.37 8.13 20.61
C ILE A 85 -0.15 7.10 19.60
N LEU A 86 0.11 7.30 18.30
CA LEU A 86 -0.36 6.40 17.25
C LEU A 86 0.35 5.04 17.30
N ALA A 87 1.66 5.02 17.55
CA ALA A 87 2.40 3.78 17.79
C ALA A 87 1.84 3.02 18.99
N ASN A 88 1.50 3.73 20.08
CA ASN A 88 0.90 3.12 21.27
C ASN A 88 -0.54 2.62 21.03
N ILE A 89 -1.30 3.22 20.11
CA ILE A 89 -2.63 2.74 19.71
C ILE A 89 -2.51 1.45 18.89
N ILE A 90 -1.60 1.41 17.92
CA ILE A 90 -1.45 0.31 16.97
C ILE A 90 -0.68 -0.87 17.56
N ASN A 91 0.33 -0.62 18.39
CA ASN A 91 1.14 -1.62 19.09
C ASN A 91 1.22 -1.28 20.60
N PRO A 92 0.11 -1.51 21.35
CA PRO A 92 0.08 -1.25 22.79
C PRO A 92 1.11 -2.12 23.50
N GLY A 93 2.06 -1.50 24.22
CA GLY A 93 3.14 -2.21 24.93
C GLY A 93 4.47 -2.23 24.20
N GLY A 94 4.54 -1.74 22.95
CA GLY A 94 5.79 -1.57 22.22
C GLY A 94 6.54 -2.87 21.97
N HIS A 95 5.79 -3.94 21.71
CA HIS A 95 6.38 -5.25 21.37
C HIS A 95 7.21 -5.15 20.09
N GLU A 96 8.22 -6.02 19.95
CA GLU A 96 8.94 -6.14 18.68
C GLU A 96 7.96 -6.48 17.56
N ILE A 97 8.03 -5.72 16.47
CA ILE A 97 7.17 -5.91 15.31
C ILE A 97 7.80 -6.96 14.42
N ASP A 98 7.08 -8.04 14.18
CA ASP A 98 7.49 -9.04 13.20
C ASP A 98 7.32 -8.46 11.78
N VAL A 99 8.43 -8.04 11.19
CA VAL A 99 8.51 -7.42 9.85
C VAL A 99 8.08 -8.37 8.73
N SER A 100 7.99 -9.68 8.98
CA SER A 100 7.49 -10.63 7.98
C SER A 100 5.99 -10.45 7.71
N TYR A 101 5.24 -9.89 8.67
CA TYR A 101 3.81 -9.61 8.56
C TYR A 101 3.48 -8.15 8.22
N THR A 102 4.50 -7.33 7.93
CA THR A 102 4.31 -5.92 7.57
C THR A 102 4.44 -5.68 6.07
N LEU A 103 4.11 -4.46 5.62
CA LEU A 103 4.39 -4.00 4.27
C LEU A 103 5.92 -3.89 4.07
N ASN A 104 6.56 -5.03 3.83
CA ASN A 104 8.01 -5.12 3.66
C ASN A 104 8.41 -5.06 2.18
N PRO A 105 9.71 -4.85 1.87
CA PRO A 105 10.17 -4.73 0.48
C PRO A 105 9.84 -5.91 -0.42
N ASN A 106 9.77 -7.14 0.11
CA ASN A 106 9.43 -8.31 -0.69
C ASN A 106 7.97 -8.28 -1.14
N LEU A 107 7.04 -7.99 -0.22
CA LEU A 107 5.63 -7.85 -0.54
C LEU A 107 5.39 -6.67 -1.50
N ILE A 108 6.09 -5.55 -1.30
CA ILE A 108 6.03 -4.42 -2.25
C ILE A 108 6.42 -4.89 -3.64
N ASN A 109 7.55 -5.60 -3.81
CA ASN A 109 7.97 -6.09 -5.13
C ASN A 109 6.94 -7.05 -5.75
N MET A 110 6.35 -7.96 -4.96
CA MET A 110 5.29 -8.85 -5.45
C MET A 110 4.08 -8.06 -5.95
N ILE A 111 3.68 -6.99 -5.24
CA ILE A 111 2.57 -6.12 -5.64
C ILE A 111 2.90 -5.44 -6.98
N LEU A 112 4.11 -4.91 -7.15
CA LEU A 112 4.52 -4.23 -8.38
C LEU A 112 4.57 -5.20 -9.57
N ASP A 113 5.10 -6.40 -9.38
CA ASP A 113 5.15 -7.45 -10.41
C ASP A 113 3.73 -7.84 -10.85
N GLU A 114 2.79 -7.91 -9.92
CA GLU A 114 1.39 -8.24 -10.20
C GLU A 114 0.69 -7.10 -10.95
N LEU A 115 0.95 -5.84 -10.57
CA LEU A 115 0.44 -4.67 -11.27
C LEU A 115 0.95 -4.57 -12.71
N LEU A 116 2.21 -4.91 -12.96
CA LEU A 116 2.78 -4.93 -14.31
C LEU A 116 2.13 -6.00 -15.21
N LYS A 117 1.67 -7.11 -14.63
CA LYS A 117 1.05 -8.22 -15.39
C LYS A 117 -0.45 -8.01 -15.61
N ASN A 118 -1.16 -7.66 -14.54
CA ASN A 118 -2.61 -7.73 -14.47
C ASN A 118 -3.28 -6.37 -14.26
N HIS A 119 -2.50 -5.30 -14.09
CA HIS A 119 -2.96 -3.93 -13.75
C HIS A 119 -3.73 -3.86 -12.42
N VAL A 120 -3.82 -4.95 -11.68
CA VAL A 120 -4.53 -5.11 -10.42
C VAL A 120 -3.69 -5.98 -9.52
N ALA A 121 -3.56 -5.60 -8.26
CA ALA A 121 -2.94 -6.43 -7.22
C ALA A 121 -3.90 -6.52 -6.02
N ASN A 122 -4.32 -7.74 -5.69
CA ASN A 122 -5.09 -8.04 -4.49
C ASN A 122 -4.23 -8.85 -3.51
N THR A 123 -3.72 -8.18 -2.48
CA THR A 123 -2.82 -8.80 -1.49
C THR A 123 -3.49 -9.91 -0.68
N CYS A 124 -4.82 -9.94 -0.58
CA CYS A 124 -5.54 -11.08 0.02
C CYS A 124 -5.28 -12.38 -0.77
N ASP A 125 -5.27 -12.31 -2.10
CA ASP A 125 -5.15 -13.49 -2.97
C ASP A 125 -3.69 -13.89 -3.19
N MET A 126 -2.78 -12.92 -3.09
CA MET A 126 -1.34 -13.13 -3.31
C MET A 126 -0.68 -13.97 -2.21
N ILE A 127 -1.19 -13.91 -0.99
CA ILE A 127 -0.59 -14.57 0.18
C ILE A 127 -1.10 -16.00 0.36
N VAL A 128 -2.29 -16.31 -0.16
CA VAL A 128 -2.86 -17.68 -0.17
C VAL A 128 -2.08 -18.62 -1.10
N ASN A 129 -1.27 -18.08 -2.01
CA ASN A 129 -0.48 -18.87 -2.97
C ASN A 129 0.99 -19.07 -2.54
N VAL A 130 1.32 -18.80 -1.27
CA VAL A 130 2.64 -19.03 -0.68
C VAL A 130 2.53 -20.12 0.40
N GLU A 131 2.15 -21.34 -0.02
CA GLU A 131 2.24 -22.58 0.78
C GLU A 131 3.15 -23.59 0.09
#